data_AF-A0A359DFP5-F1
#
_entry.id   AF-A0A359DFP5-F1
#
_cell.length_a   1.000
_cell.length_b   1.000
_cell.length_c   1.000
_cell.angle_alpha   90.00
_cell.angle_beta   90.00
_cell.angle_gamma   90.00
#
_symmetry.space_group_name_H-M   'P 1'
#
loop_
_entity.id
_entity.type
_entity.pdbx_description
1 polymer ?
#
loop_
_entity_poly.entity_id
_entity_poly.type
_entity_poly.pdbx_seq_one_letter_code
_entity_poly.pdbx_strand_id
1 'polypeptide(L)' 'GMTETSPVASVNPIQHIQIGTIGIPVPSTLCKVIDDEGNELPLGSIGELCVKGPQVMKGYWQR' A
#
# COMPACT_ATOMS: atom_id res chain seq x y z
N GLY A 1 5.78 -4.26 1.12
CA GLY A 1 6.05 -3.82 -0.26
C GLY A 1 5.91 -5.00 -1.19
N MET A 2 5.79 -4.74 -2.50
CA MET A 2 5.68 -5.75 -3.56
C MET A 2 6.66 -5.41 -4.69
N THR A 3 6.98 -6.38 -5.55
CA THR A 3 7.85 -6.15 -6.73
C THR A 3 7.30 -5.09 -7.67
N GLU A 4 5.98 -4.99 -7.72
CA GLU A 4 5.15 -4.08 -8.49
C GLU A 4 5.16 -2.65 -7.95
N THR A 5 5.75 -2.42 -6.76
CA THR A 5 5.78 -1.10 -6.09
C THR A 5 7.21 -0.60 -5.83
N SER A 6 8.18 -1.06 -6.63
CA SER A 6 9.58 -0.59 -6.65
C SER A 6 10.23 -0.28 -5.28
N PRO A 7 10.63 -1.28 -4.49
CA PRO A 7 9.86 -2.36 -3.88
C PRO A 7 9.04 -1.91 -2.64
N VAL A 8 9.16 -0.65 -2.21
CA VAL A 8 8.60 -0.15 -0.94
C VAL A 8 7.36 0.72 -1.19
N ALA A 9 6.23 0.33 -0.61
CA ALA A 9 4.98 1.12 -0.62
C ALA A 9 4.71 1.81 0.73
N SER A 10 5.10 1.18 1.84
CA SER A 10 4.97 1.71 3.20
C SER A 10 6.16 1.26 4.05
N VAL A 11 6.48 2.04 5.09
CA VAL A 11 7.53 1.71 6.04
C VAL A 11 7.28 2.36 7.40
N ASN A 12 7.75 1.72 8.46
CA ASN A 12 7.82 2.33 9.77
C ASN A 12 8.91 3.43 9.77
N PRO A 13 8.59 4.68 10.16
CA PRO A 13 9.62 5.70 10.33
C PRO A 13 10.64 5.25 11.38
N ILE A 14 11.93 5.51 11.14
CA ILE A 14 13.01 5.04 12.03
C ILE A 14 12.82 5.55 13.47
N GLN A 15 12.31 6.77 13.64
CA GLN A 15 12.04 7.34 14.97
C GLN A 15 10.74 6.84 15.61
N HIS A 16 9.86 6.13 14.88
CA HIS A 16 8.51 5.76 15.31
C HIS A 16 8.15 4.33 14.88
N ILE A 17 8.98 3.36 15.24
CA ILE A 17 8.75 1.96 14.87
C ILE A 17 7.55 1.40 15.67
N GLN A 18 6.55 0.89 14.96
CA GLN A 18 5.42 0.17 15.54
C GLN A 18 5.46 -1.30 15.15
N ILE A 19 5.87 -2.15 16.09
CA ILE A 19 6.00 -3.60 15.90
C ILE A 19 4.64 -4.20 15.54
N GLY A 20 4.61 -5.07 14.53
CA GLY A 20 3.38 -5.70 14.02
C GLY A 20 2.64 -4.88 12.96
N THR A 21 3.17 -3.72 12.56
CA THR A 21 2.59 -2.88 11.50
C THR A 21 3.55 -2.72 10.32
N ILE A 22 3.00 -2.35 9.16
CA ILE A 22 3.79 -2.01 7.95
C ILE A 22 4.17 -0.52 7.88
N GLY A 23 3.84 0.26 8.91
CA GLY A 23 4.05 1.70 8.98
C GLY A 23 3.14 2.52 8.07
N ILE A 24 3.63 3.67 7.61
CA ILE A 24 2.87 4.63 6.82
C ILE A 24 3.28 4.60 5.34
N PRO A 25 2.41 5.03 4.40
CA PRO A 25 2.78 5.15 3.00
C PRO A 25 4.02 6.03 2.81
N VAL A 26 4.88 5.66 1.86
CA VAL A 26 6.00 6.51 1.44
C VAL A 26 5.48 7.81 0.79
N PRO A 27 6.30 8.87 0.68
CA PRO A 27 5.85 10.14 0.11
C PRO A 27 5.18 9.97 -1.27
N SER A 28 4.15 10.78 -1.52
CA SER A 28 3.35 10.73 -2.76
C SER A 28 2.65 9.38 -3.03
N THR A 29 2.39 8.58 -1.99
CA THR A 29 1.65 7.32 -2.08
C THR A 29 0.35 7.40 -1.30
N LEU A 30 -0.73 6.94 -1.93
CA LEU A 30 -2.05 6.77 -1.34
C LEU A 30 -2.34 5.29 -1.17
N CYS A 31 -3.00 4.95 -0.06
CA CYS A 31 -3.49 3.61 0.23
C CYS A 31 -4.96 3.65 0.65
N LYS A 32 -5.73 2.63 0.26
CA LYS A 32 -7.08 2.39 0.78
C LYS A 32 -7.31 0.90 0.97
N VAL A 33 -8.32 0.54 1.77
CA VAL A 33 -8.76 -0.84 1.94
C VAL A 33 -10.11 -1.00 1.25
N ILE A 34 -10.31 -2.08 0.49
CA ILE A 34 -11.57 -2.37 -0.20
C ILE A 34 -12.14 -3.74 0.17
N ASP A 35 -13.45 -3.91 -0.01
CA ASP A 35 -14.11 -5.23 -0.01
C ASP A 35 -14.01 -5.94 -1.37
N ASP A 36 -14.56 -7.15 -1.45
CA ASP A 36 -14.57 -7.99 -2.66
C ASP A 36 -15.39 -7.38 -3.82
N GLU A 37 -16.29 -6.44 -3.52
CA GLU A 37 -17.08 -5.70 -4.51
C GLU A 37 -16.36 -4.43 -5.00
N GLY A 38 -15.20 -4.10 -4.41
CA GLY A 38 -14.39 -2.93 -4.75
C GLY A 38 -14.74 -1.65 -4.00
N ASN A 39 -15.66 -1.70 -3.02
CA ASN A 39 -16.05 -0.56 -2.22
C ASN A 39 -14.99 -0.23 -1.17
N GLU A 40 -14.77 1.06 -0.91
CA GLU A 40 -13.84 1.49 0.14
C GLU A 40 -14.39 1.19 1.54
N LEU A 41 -13.56 0.58 2.37
CA LEU A 41 -13.89 0.19 3.73
C LEU A 41 -13.42 1.24 4.76
N PRO A 42 -14.15 1.39 5.87
CA PRO A 42 -13.76 2.31 6.94
C PRO A 42 -12.49 1.84 7.68
N LEU A 43 -11.92 2.74 8.47
CA LEU A 43 -10.74 2.44 9.28
C LEU A 43 -11.01 1.28 10.25
N GLY A 44 -10.06 0.33 10.32
CA GLY A 44 -10.13 -0.84 11.18
C GLY A 44 -10.78 -2.08 10.53
N SER A 45 -11.35 -1.94 9.33
CA SER A 45 -11.85 -3.06 8.55
C SER A 45 -10.73 -3.89 7.92
N ILE A 46 -11.00 -5.18 7.75
CA ILE A 46 -10.13 -6.12 7.02
C ILE A 46 -10.61 -6.18 5.57
N GLY A 47 -9.67 -6.12 4.62
CA GLY A 47 -9.94 -6.18 3.18
C GLY A 47 -8.66 -6.12 2.35
N GLU A 48 -8.79 -5.87 1.05
CA GLU A 48 -7.66 -5.75 0.13
C GLU A 48 -7.02 -4.36 0.22
N LEU A 49 -5.69 -4.30 0.37
CA LEU A 49 -4.93 -3.05 0.37
C LEU A 49 -4.59 -2.61 -1.05
N CYS A 50 -5.20 -1.52 -1.52
CA CYS A 50 -4.85 -0.90 -2.80
C CYS A 50 -3.81 0.21 -2.61
N VAL A 51 -2.88 0.32 -3.55
CA VAL A 51 -1.78 1.32 -3.53
C VAL A 51 -1.79 2.13 -4.82
N LYS A 52 -1.66 3.46 -4.71
CA LYS A 52 -1.51 4.38 -5.84
C LYS A 52 -0.35 5.34 -5.57
N GLY A 53 0.62 5.39 -6.47
CA GLY A 53 1.78 6.27 -6.32
C GLY A 53 2.79 6.12 -7.47
N PRO A 54 3.84 6.97 -7.50
CA PRO A 54 4.84 6.98 -8.57
C PRO A 54 5.69 5.71 -8.66
N GLN A 55 5.77 4.94 -7.58
CA GLN A 55 6.51 3.68 -7.51
C GLN A 55 5.76 2.47 -8.10
N VAL A 56 4.45 2.62 -8.37
CA VAL A 56 3.64 1.57 -8.98
C VAL A 56 4.11 1.34 -10.41
N MET A 57 4.42 0.09 -10.73
CA MET A 57 4.91 -0.30 -12.04
C MET A 57 3.92 0.04 -13.16
N LYS A 58 4.42 0.11 -14.39
CA LYS A 58 3.57 0.35 -15.58
C LYS A 58 2.67 -0.83 -15.94
N GLY A 59 2.99 -2.02 -15.44
CA GLY A 59 2.34 -3.26 -15.82
C GLY A 59 3.36 -4.37 -16.04
N TYR A 60 2.87 -5.58 -16.25
CA TYR A 60 3.69 -6.69 -16.69
C TYR A 60 3.99 -6.54 -18.19
N TRP A 61 5.23 -6.79 -18.59
CA TRP A 61 5.63 -6.69 -20.00
C TRP A 61 4.82 -7.66 -20.88
N GLN A 62 4.30 -7.16 -22.00
CA GLN A 62 3.46 -7.90 -22.98
C GLN A 62 2.20 -8.54 -22.37
N ARG A 63 1.58 -7.85 -21.42
CA ARG A 63 0.26 -8.20 -20.87
C ARG A 63 -0.62 -6.96 -20.75
#